data_AF-A0A1H8TPW3-F1
#
_entry.id   AF-A0A1H8TPW3-F1
#
_cell.length_a   1.000
_cell.length_b   1.000
_cell.length_c   1.000
_cell.angle_alpha   90.00
_cell.angle_beta   90.00
_cell.angle_gamma   90.00
#
_symmetry.space_group_name_H-M   'P 1'
#
loop_
_entity.id
_entity.type
_entity.pdbx_description
1 polymer ?
#
loop_
_entity_poly.entity_id
_entity_poly.type
_entity_poly.pdbx_seq_one_letter_code
_entity_poly.pdbx_strand_id
1 'polypeptide(L)'
;MSVGDLVRQLEAYRVTYKPSIRFNEPSLDGLAMTLRQIVKAEPLRFHNQLHKFYDGDLSFIHELIEAYRELWSEMVPLPWDEVWHSLFEFCQGIVKQDRFWVPENAEGNDSFVASRHRIVASIGRLIEAGTKSDEHAFNEKYMNQAEEVILPLLEKQKGEAFKVNSDAVSIAINSPRGQCLEALINLTLRSCRLANKQSGSYSAIWTHFEPIYSKELVRAEMGEYEFITLVANYLPNFLYMSNEWVLANLDNIFDQQNYQKWLCAMSGFAYVNIVYKKIYHFLKVNGHIIRALDDDNLRDRVDKALIQNIAIAYINNYEKLVDESSMIHQLLVRRKYEELSQLIWFIWTQRKDKNLHTKVFELWPRLLGVIDLSAREGRKLASKLCDWSVFVDEVNEENKNLLLKIAPFAEEEYNTHDLLESIAKISNKQPDEAYEIWLKMLEGSSMDSPEEAVRAALANLVNVGPDEQRQAKEIVSKYSEAKNYRPHQWLQEITEPGKNG
;
A
#
# COMPACT_ATOMS: atom_id res chain seq x y z
N MET A 1 -2.52 -13.96 -46.71
CA MET A 1 -3.51 -14.85 -46.09
C MET A 1 -4.60 -14.01 -45.44
N SER A 2 -5.88 -14.24 -45.71
CA SER A 2 -6.95 -13.45 -45.08
C SER A 2 -7.08 -13.79 -43.58
N VAL A 3 -7.68 -12.91 -42.77
CA VAL A 3 -7.94 -13.23 -41.35
C VAL A 3 -8.86 -14.45 -41.22
N GLY A 4 -9.82 -14.62 -42.14
CA GLY A 4 -10.68 -15.81 -42.14
C GLY A 4 -9.93 -17.11 -42.45
N ASP A 5 -8.94 -17.06 -43.34
CA ASP A 5 -8.06 -18.22 -43.59
C ASP A 5 -7.20 -18.55 -42.37
N LEU A 6 -6.68 -17.53 -41.68
CA LEU A 6 -5.91 -17.71 -40.46
C LEU A 6 -6.76 -18.38 -39.38
N VAL A 7 -7.96 -17.87 -39.10
CA VAL A 7 -8.87 -18.46 -38.10
C VAL A 7 -9.14 -19.93 -38.42
N ARG A 8 -9.44 -20.25 -39.69
CA ARG A 8 -9.67 -21.64 -40.11
C ARG A 8 -8.44 -22.52 -39.89
N GLN A 9 -7.24 -22.02 -40.16
CA GLN A 9 -6.01 -22.79 -39.93
C GLN A 9 -5.72 -22.99 -38.44
N LEU A 10 -5.96 -21.96 -37.61
CA LEU A 10 -5.80 -22.06 -36.15
C LEU A 10 -6.75 -23.11 -35.56
N GLU A 11 -8.02 -23.08 -35.94
CA GLU A 11 -9.01 -24.06 -35.46
C GLU A 11 -8.73 -25.47 -35.99
N ALA A 12 -8.34 -25.60 -37.27
CA ALA A 12 -7.94 -26.89 -37.83
C ALA A 12 -6.74 -27.48 -37.09
N TYR A 13 -5.72 -26.66 -36.79
CA TYR A 13 -4.56 -27.09 -36.02
C TYR A 13 -4.97 -27.57 -34.63
N ARG A 14 -5.77 -26.77 -33.91
CA ARG A 14 -6.29 -27.10 -32.57
C ARG A 14 -6.98 -28.46 -32.53
N VAL A 15 -7.87 -28.75 -33.47
CA VAL A 15 -8.61 -30.03 -33.53
C VAL A 15 -7.65 -31.23 -33.69
N THR A 16 -6.55 -31.05 -34.41
CA THR A 16 -5.54 -32.09 -34.64
C THR A 16 -4.42 -32.13 -33.60
N TYR A 17 -4.33 -31.12 -32.74
CA TYR A 17 -3.25 -30.97 -31.78
C TYR A 17 -3.31 -32.05 -30.71
N LYS A 18 -2.14 -32.62 -30.37
CA LYS A 18 -1.97 -33.57 -29.27
C LYS A 18 -0.91 -33.02 -28.32
N PRO A 19 -1.21 -32.86 -27.03
CA PRO A 19 -0.24 -32.37 -26.06
C PRO A 19 1.03 -33.22 -26.06
N SER A 20 2.20 -32.58 -26.09
CA SER A 20 3.48 -33.24 -25.95
C SER A 20 4.19 -32.77 -24.68
N ILE A 21 4.82 -33.72 -23.98
CA ILE A 21 5.56 -33.49 -22.72
C ILE A 21 7.04 -33.16 -23.00
N ARG A 22 7.44 -33.10 -24.28
CA ARG A 22 8.83 -32.86 -24.67
C ARG A 22 9.16 -31.37 -24.63
N PHE A 23 10.31 -31.06 -24.04
CA PHE A 23 10.89 -29.73 -24.01
C PHE A 23 11.15 -29.21 -25.44
N ASN A 24 10.80 -27.94 -25.71
CA ASN A 24 10.90 -27.26 -27.03
C ASN A 24 9.99 -27.76 -28.17
N GLU A 25 8.89 -28.46 -27.88
CA GLU A 25 7.88 -28.77 -28.91
C GLU A 25 6.79 -27.70 -29.02
N PRO A 26 6.20 -27.48 -30.21
CA PRO A 26 5.10 -26.53 -30.38
C PRO A 26 3.92 -26.84 -29.46
N SER A 27 3.41 -25.81 -28.79
CA SER A 27 2.25 -25.90 -27.90
C SER A 27 1.08 -25.04 -28.41
N LEU A 28 -0.13 -25.37 -27.98
CA LEU A 28 -1.31 -24.54 -28.27
C LEU A 28 -1.15 -23.13 -27.66
N ASP A 29 -0.55 -23.04 -26.47
CA ASP A 29 -0.20 -21.78 -25.82
C ASP A 29 0.83 -20.98 -26.64
N GLY A 30 1.89 -21.64 -27.13
CA GLY A 30 2.87 -21.00 -28.01
C GLY A 30 2.26 -20.51 -29.33
N LEU A 31 1.28 -21.25 -29.88
CA LEU A 31 0.52 -20.81 -31.05
C LEU A 31 -0.35 -19.58 -30.74
N ALA A 32 -1.06 -19.57 -29.61
CA ALA A 32 -1.86 -18.44 -29.16
C ALA A 32 -0.97 -17.19 -28.91
N MET A 33 0.17 -17.35 -28.24
CA MET A 33 1.15 -16.28 -28.05
C MET A 33 1.69 -15.77 -29.39
N THR A 34 1.91 -16.64 -30.37
CA THR A 34 2.32 -16.24 -31.72
C THR A 34 1.22 -15.40 -32.40
N LEU A 35 -0.06 -15.77 -32.23
CA LEU A 35 -1.18 -14.95 -32.70
C LEU A 35 -1.15 -13.55 -32.06
N ARG A 36 -0.92 -13.44 -30.75
CA ARG A 36 -0.76 -12.14 -30.05
C ARG A 36 0.30 -11.28 -30.74
N GLN A 37 1.48 -11.84 -31.01
CA GLN A 37 2.58 -11.12 -31.64
C GLN A 37 2.24 -10.65 -33.06
N ILE A 38 1.56 -11.48 -33.85
CA ILE A 38 1.11 -11.11 -35.20
C ILE A 38 0.08 -9.97 -35.13
N VAL A 39 -0.85 -10.02 -34.17
CA VAL A 39 -1.85 -8.96 -33.96
C VAL A 39 -1.17 -7.65 -33.55
N LYS A 40 -0.16 -7.70 -32.68
CA LYS A 40 0.64 -6.52 -32.30
C LYS A 40 1.44 -5.94 -33.48
N ALA A 41 1.93 -6.80 -34.38
CA ALA A 41 2.69 -6.37 -35.55
C ALA A 41 1.80 -5.74 -36.63
N GLU A 42 0.56 -6.22 -36.80
CA GLU A 42 -0.37 -5.77 -37.83
C GLU A 42 -1.77 -5.42 -37.26
N PRO A 43 -1.90 -4.52 -36.26
CA PRO A 43 -3.15 -4.34 -35.51
C PRO A 43 -4.33 -3.87 -36.37
N LEU A 44 -4.07 -3.08 -37.40
CA LEU A 44 -5.10 -2.61 -38.33
C LEU A 44 -5.66 -3.71 -39.23
N ARG A 45 -4.91 -4.79 -39.45
CA ARG A 45 -5.40 -5.95 -40.21
C ARG A 45 -6.48 -6.72 -39.47
N PHE A 46 -6.46 -6.69 -38.13
CA PHE A 46 -7.32 -7.51 -37.29
C PHE A 46 -8.52 -6.77 -36.70
N HIS A 47 -8.41 -5.48 -36.38
CA HIS A 47 -9.40 -4.78 -35.54
C HIS A 47 -10.83 -4.84 -36.09
N ASN A 48 -11.03 -4.64 -37.40
CA ASN A 48 -12.33 -4.70 -38.05
C ASN A 48 -12.80 -6.13 -38.40
N GLN A 49 -12.01 -7.14 -38.06
CA GLN A 49 -12.26 -8.55 -38.35
C GLN A 49 -12.29 -9.43 -37.08
N LEU A 50 -12.35 -8.81 -35.90
CA LEU A 50 -12.43 -9.51 -34.61
C LEU A 50 -13.62 -10.47 -34.53
N HIS A 51 -14.77 -10.11 -35.12
CA HIS A 51 -15.95 -10.96 -35.20
C HIS A 51 -15.69 -12.35 -35.80
N LYS A 52 -14.64 -12.53 -36.62
CA LYS A 52 -14.28 -13.84 -37.18
C LYS A 52 -13.79 -14.82 -36.13
N PHE A 53 -13.39 -14.34 -34.96
CA PHE A 53 -12.96 -15.15 -33.82
C PHE A 53 -14.11 -15.48 -32.86
N TYR A 54 -15.34 -15.03 -33.15
CA TYR A 54 -16.50 -15.23 -32.27
C TYR A 54 -16.78 -16.68 -31.93
N ASP A 55 -16.45 -17.62 -32.82
CA ASP A 55 -16.65 -19.05 -32.61
C ASP A 55 -15.35 -19.80 -32.28
N GLY A 56 -14.22 -19.09 -32.23
CA GLY A 56 -12.90 -19.66 -32.00
C GLY A 56 -12.68 -20.13 -30.56
N ASP A 57 -11.55 -20.80 -30.36
CA ASP A 57 -11.06 -21.21 -29.04
C ASP A 57 -10.77 -20.00 -28.15
N LEU A 58 -11.05 -20.16 -26.86
CA LEU A 58 -10.87 -19.10 -25.87
C LEU A 58 -9.41 -18.64 -25.79
N SER A 59 -8.43 -19.49 -26.05
CA SER A 59 -7.01 -19.11 -26.03
C SER A 59 -6.69 -18.07 -27.09
N PHE A 60 -7.31 -18.16 -28.28
CA PHE A 60 -7.13 -17.16 -29.33
C PHE A 60 -7.87 -15.86 -29.01
N ILE A 61 -9.07 -15.96 -28.45
CA ILE A 61 -9.86 -14.80 -27.99
C ILE A 61 -9.10 -14.04 -26.89
N HIS A 62 -8.53 -14.75 -25.92
CA HIS A 62 -7.72 -14.19 -24.84
C HIS A 62 -6.57 -13.36 -25.40
N GLU A 63 -5.78 -13.95 -26.30
CA GLU A 63 -4.59 -13.31 -26.85
C GLU A 63 -4.91 -12.12 -27.76
N LEU A 64 -6.09 -12.10 -28.41
CA LEU A 64 -6.57 -10.91 -29.12
C LEU A 64 -6.83 -9.74 -28.17
N ILE A 65 -7.57 -9.97 -27.10
CA ILE A 65 -7.89 -8.94 -26.10
C ILE A 65 -6.61 -8.42 -25.47
N GLU A 66 -5.71 -9.32 -25.08
CA GLU A 66 -4.44 -8.97 -24.46
C GLU A 66 -3.50 -8.20 -25.41
N ALA A 67 -3.46 -8.55 -26.70
CA ALA A 67 -2.68 -7.83 -27.70
C ALA A 67 -3.10 -6.36 -27.78
N TYR A 68 -4.40 -6.07 -27.90
CA TYR A 68 -4.88 -4.69 -27.96
C TYR A 68 -4.74 -3.94 -26.64
N ARG A 69 -4.91 -4.61 -25.50
CA ARG A 69 -4.64 -4.00 -24.18
C ARG A 69 -3.17 -3.59 -24.04
N GLU A 70 -2.24 -4.43 -24.51
CA GLU A 70 -0.82 -4.09 -24.52
C GLU A 70 -0.52 -2.92 -25.44
N LEU A 71 -1.01 -2.93 -26.69
CA LEU A 71 -0.82 -1.82 -27.62
C LEU A 71 -1.35 -0.50 -27.04
N TRP A 72 -2.48 -0.55 -26.31
CA TRP A 72 -3.03 0.60 -25.61
C TRP A 72 -2.10 1.07 -24.49
N SER A 73 -1.61 0.13 -23.66
CA SER A 73 -0.73 0.44 -22.53
C SER A 73 0.65 0.97 -22.97
N GLU A 74 1.14 0.47 -24.11
CA GLU A 74 2.37 0.90 -24.78
C GLU A 74 2.19 2.24 -25.54
N MET A 75 1.00 2.84 -25.50
CA MET A 75 0.66 4.11 -26.16
C MET A 75 0.95 4.09 -27.68
N VAL A 76 0.76 2.94 -28.33
CA VAL A 76 0.99 2.80 -29.78
C VAL A 76 0.00 3.70 -30.54
N PRO A 77 0.45 4.51 -31.52
CA PRO A 77 -0.42 5.40 -32.26
C PRO A 77 -1.31 4.63 -33.25
N LEU A 78 -2.56 4.40 -32.88
CA LEU A 78 -3.59 3.75 -33.68
C LEU A 78 -4.83 4.65 -33.77
N PRO A 79 -5.74 4.43 -34.75
CA PRO A 79 -7.07 5.04 -34.77
C PRO A 79 -7.92 4.46 -33.63
N TRP A 80 -7.57 4.84 -32.39
CA TRP A 80 -8.07 4.21 -31.18
C TRP A 80 -9.59 4.29 -31.05
N ASP A 81 -10.23 5.33 -31.57
CA ASP A 81 -11.68 5.39 -31.60
C ASP A 81 -12.29 4.21 -32.37
N GLU A 82 -11.79 3.88 -33.55
CA GLU A 82 -12.28 2.74 -34.36
C GLU A 82 -11.91 1.39 -33.72
N VAL A 83 -10.70 1.32 -33.13
CA VAL A 83 -10.23 0.12 -32.44
C VAL A 83 -11.07 -0.16 -31.19
N TRP A 84 -11.33 0.84 -30.35
CA TRP A 84 -12.18 0.70 -29.15
C TRP A 84 -13.60 0.29 -29.50
N HIS A 85 -14.19 0.91 -30.53
CA HIS A 85 -15.51 0.50 -31.02
C HIS A 85 -15.53 -0.99 -31.39
N SER A 86 -14.54 -1.44 -32.18
CA SER A 86 -14.42 -2.84 -32.60
C SER A 86 -14.20 -3.78 -31.41
N LEU A 87 -13.41 -3.36 -30.42
CA LEU A 87 -13.15 -4.13 -29.20
C LEU A 87 -14.42 -4.28 -28.34
N PHE A 88 -15.20 -3.22 -28.17
CA PHE A 88 -16.46 -3.28 -27.43
C PHE A 88 -17.48 -4.17 -28.13
N GLU A 89 -17.66 -4.02 -29.45
CA GLU A 89 -18.52 -4.92 -30.23
C GLU A 89 -18.08 -6.38 -30.08
N PHE A 90 -16.77 -6.62 -30.15
CA PHE A 90 -16.21 -7.96 -30.00
C PHE A 90 -16.46 -8.55 -28.61
N CYS A 91 -16.15 -7.82 -27.55
CA CYS A 91 -16.37 -8.26 -26.17
C CYS A 91 -17.86 -8.50 -25.90
N GLN A 92 -18.72 -7.60 -26.38
CA GLN A 92 -20.17 -7.74 -26.25
C GLN A 92 -20.69 -8.98 -27.01
N GLY A 93 -20.16 -9.22 -28.21
CA GLY A 93 -20.47 -10.40 -29.01
C GLY A 93 -20.13 -11.70 -28.28
N ILE A 94 -18.96 -11.78 -27.64
CA ILE A 94 -18.55 -12.95 -26.84
C ILE A 94 -19.47 -13.15 -25.64
N VAL A 95 -19.68 -12.09 -24.85
CA VAL A 95 -20.42 -12.14 -23.58
C VAL A 95 -21.90 -12.51 -23.78
N LYS A 96 -22.48 -12.18 -24.93
CA LYS A 96 -23.87 -12.52 -25.29
C LYS A 96 -24.06 -13.97 -25.74
N GLN A 97 -22.99 -14.71 -26.05
CA GLN A 97 -23.13 -16.10 -26.51
C GLN A 97 -23.36 -17.06 -25.34
N ASP A 98 -24.41 -17.87 -25.41
CA ASP A 98 -24.66 -18.92 -24.42
C ASP A 98 -23.50 -19.93 -24.35
N ARG A 99 -22.87 -20.22 -25.50
CA ARG A 99 -21.70 -21.09 -25.60
C ARG A 99 -20.55 -20.62 -24.70
N PHE A 100 -20.39 -19.32 -24.49
CA PHE A 100 -19.31 -18.78 -23.65
C PHE A 100 -19.50 -19.16 -22.18
N TRP A 101 -20.76 -19.31 -21.74
CA TRP A 101 -21.12 -19.52 -20.34
C TRP A 101 -21.25 -20.99 -19.93
N VAL A 102 -21.06 -21.95 -20.84
CA VAL A 102 -21.14 -23.39 -20.53
C VAL A 102 -20.06 -23.83 -19.51
N PRO A 103 -20.34 -24.81 -18.65
CA PRO A 103 -19.40 -25.27 -17.62
C PRO A 103 -18.04 -25.73 -18.15
N GLU A 104 -18.00 -26.32 -19.34
CA GLU A 104 -16.78 -26.83 -19.99
C GLU A 104 -15.78 -25.70 -20.32
N ASN A 105 -16.26 -24.46 -20.42
CA ASN A 105 -15.41 -23.30 -20.60
C ASN A 105 -14.90 -22.74 -19.26
N ALA A 106 -15.44 -23.15 -18.11
CA ALA A 106 -14.99 -22.69 -16.80
C ALA A 106 -13.68 -23.36 -16.37
N GLU A 107 -13.55 -24.65 -16.62
CA GLU A 107 -12.34 -25.42 -16.34
C GLU A 107 -11.45 -25.40 -17.58
N GLY A 108 -10.24 -24.86 -17.47
CA GLY A 108 -9.25 -25.07 -18.53
C GLY A 108 -8.97 -26.56 -18.60
N ASN A 109 -9.28 -27.21 -19.73
CA ASN A 109 -9.09 -28.66 -19.91
C ASN A 109 -7.63 -29.14 -19.67
N ASP A 110 -6.68 -28.20 -19.57
CA ASP A 110 -5.32 -28.34 -19.07
C ASP A 110 -4.83 -26.96 -18.59
N SER A 111 -3.73 -26.91 -17.83
CA SER A 111 -3.08 -25.66 -17.35
C SER A 111 -2.65 -24.69 -18.46
N PHE A 112 -2.79 -25.07 -19.73
CA PHE A 112 -2.32 -24.36 -20.92
C PHE A 112 -3.44 -23.84 -21.84
N VAL A 113 -4.72 -24.05 -21.49
CA VAL A 113 -5.86 -23.56 -22.28
C VAL A 113 -6.54 -22.41 -21.54
N ALA A 114 -6.83 -21.31 -22.23
CA ALA A 114 -7.52 -20.19 -21.58
C ALA A 114 -8.94 -20.59 -21.18
N SER A 115 -9.28 -20.43 -19.91
CA SER A 115 -10.64 -20.60 -19.42
C SER A 115 -11.47 -19.34 -19.63
N ARG A 116 -12.80 -19.47 -19.55
CA ARG A 116 -13.76 -18.36 -19.48
C ARG A 116 -13.34 -17.34 -18.43
N HIS A 117 -12.86 -17.79 -17.27
CA HIS A 117 -12.37 -16.93 -16.20
C HIS A 117 -11.24 -16.01 -16.65
N ARG A 118 -10.28 -16.51 -17.45
CA ARG A 118 -9.21 -15.68 -18.04
C ARG A 118 -9.75 -14.65 -19.03
N ILE A 119 -10.79 -14.98 -19.82
CA ILE A 119 -11.43 -14.02 -20.73
C ILE A 119 -12.14 -12.92 -19.96
N VAL A 120 -12.93 -13.26 -18.94
CA VAL A 120 -13.62 -12.30 -18.08
C VAL A 120 -12.61 -11.33 -17.44
N ALA A 121 -11.55 -11.87 -16.86
CA ALA A 121 -10.41 -11.13 -16.33
C ALA A 121 -9.78 -10.17 -17.36
N SER A 122 -9.49 -10.65 -18.57
CA SER A 122 -8.91 -9.84 -19.65
C SER A 122 -9.82 -8.73 -20.14
N ILE A 123 -11.14 -8.96 -20.23
CA ILE A 123 -12.10 -7.91 -20.59
C ILE A 123 -12.15 -6.84 -19.49
N GLY A 124 -12.20 -7.23 -18.21
CA GLY A 124 -12.14 -6.30 -17.08
C GLY A 124 -10.88 -5.42 -17.15
N ARG A 125 -9.71 -6.03 -17.29
CA ARG A 125 -8.42 -5.31 -17.40
C ARG A 125 -8.32 -4.44 -18.65
N LEU A 126 -8.96 -4.81 -19.76
CA LEU A 126 -9.03 -3.96 -20.95
C LEU A 126 -9.82 -2.68 -20.66
N ILE A 127 -11.02 -2.80 -20.07
CA ILE A 127 -11.87 -1.65 -19.74
C ILE A 127 -11.21 -0.77 -18.68
N GLU A 128 -10.60 -1.37 -17.66
CA GLU A 128 -9.82 -0.67 -16.64
C GLU A 128 -8.66 0.11 -17.27
N ALA A 129 -7.88 -0.52 -18.16
CA ALA A 129 -6.79 0.16 -18.86
C ALA A 129 -7.27 1.36 -19.69
N GLY A 130 -8.48 1.28 -20.24
CA GLY A 130 -9.12 2.37 -20.99
C GLY A 130 -9.76 3.47 -20.14
N THR A 131 -9.79 3.34 -18.81
CA THR A 131 -10.49 4.27 -17.89
C THR A 131 -9.66 4.78 -16.72
N LYS A 132 -8.61 4.07 -16.30
CA LYS A 132 -7.82 4.38 -15.10
C LYS A 132 -7.03 5.69 -15.13
N SER A 133 -6.80 6.27 -16.30
CA SER A 133 -6.10 7.56 -16.48
C SER A 133 -6.94 8.53 -17.29
N ASP A 134 -7.21 9.71 -16.74
CA ASP A 134 -7.96 10.75 -17.47
C ASP A 134 -7.17 11.29 -18.69
N GLU A 135 -5.85 11.18 -18.67
CA GLU A 135 -4.95 11.61 -19.76
C GLU A 135 -4.88 10.58 -20.90
N HIS A 136 -5.04 9.30 -20.57
CA HIS A 136 -4.97 8.18 -21.52
C HIS A 136 -6.16 7.25 -21.32
N ALA A 137 -7.32 7.70 -21.81
CA ALA A 137 -8.60 6.98 -21.75
C ALA A 137 -9.29 6.96 -23.12
N PHE A 138 -10.17 5.96 -23.32
CA PHE A 138 -11.01 5.90 -24.52
C PHE A 138 -12.03 7.05 -24.54
N ASN A 139 -12.55 7.41 -25.71
CA ASN A 139 -13.52 8.50 -25.86
C ASN A 139 -14.81 8.30 -25.03
N GLU A 140 -15.29 9.35 -24.36
CA GLU A 140 -16.49 9.31 -23.49
C GLU A 140 -17.75 8.76 -24.18
N LYS A 141 -17.85 8.83 -25.51
CA LYS A 141 -18.95 8.23 -26.28
C LYS A 141 -19.07 6.70 -26.09
N TYR A 142 -18.02 6.04 -25.59
CA TYR A 142 -17.98 4.59 -25.37
C TYR A 142 -18.31 4.16 -23.94
N MET A 143 -18.64 5.08 -23.02
CA MET A 143 -18.96 4.72 -21.63
C MET A 143 -20.11 3.72 -21.54
N ASN A 144 -21.20 3.95 -22.29
CA ASN A 144 -22.35 3.05 -22.31
C ASN A 144 -21.99 1.67 -22.88
N GLN A 145 -21.14 1.60 -23.91
CA GLN A 145 -20.71 0.32 -24.47
C GLN A 145 -19.83 -0.47 -23.50
N ALA A 146 -18.97 0.21 -22.74
CA ALA A 146 -18.19 -0.42 -21.68
C ALA A 146 -19.11 -0.99 -20.58
N GLU A 147 -20.13 -0.23 -20.20
CA GLU A 147 -21.14 -0.67 -19.23
C GLU A 147 -21.93 -1.90 -19.72
N GLU A 148 -22.38 -1.90 -20.98
CA GLU A 148 -23.09 -3.02 -21.61
C GLU A 148 -22.26 -4.31 -21.66
N VAL A 149 -20.93 -4.21 -21.59
CA VAL A 149 -20.02 -5.36 -21.50
C VAL A 149 -19.79 -5.79 -20.06
N ILE A 150 -19.55 -4.84 -19.14
CA ILE A 150 -19.13 -5.16 -17.77
C ILE A 150 -20.26 -5.69 -16.90
N LEU A 151 -21.49 -5.18 -17.06
CA LEU A 151 -22.61 -5.58 -16.19
C LEU A 151 -23.02 -7.05 -16.38
N PRO A 152 -23.13 -7.59 -17.61
CA PRO A 152 -23.39 -9.02 -17.78
C PRO A 152 -22.27 -9.91 -17.24
N LEU A 153 -21.00 -9.46 -17.29
CA LEU A 153 -19.88 -10.17 -16.68
C LEU A 153 -20.06 -10.25 -15.16
N LEU A 154 -20.35 -9.12 -14.51
CA LEU A 154 -20.64 -9.06 -13.07
C LEU A 154 -21.92 -9.81 -12.69
N GLU A 155 -22.90 -9.97 -13.58
CA GLU A 155 -24.08 -10.77 -13.22
C GLU A 155 -23.75 -12.27 -13.19
N LYS A 156 -23.01 -12.75 -14.20
CA LYS A 156 -22.83 -14.18 -14.45
C LYS A 156 -21.56 -14.79 -13.86
N GLN A 157 -20.49 -14.02 -13.69
CA GLN A 157 -19.24 -14.51 -13.13
C GLN A 157 -19.37 -14.63 -11.60
N LYS A 158 -19.24 -15.86 -11.08
CA LYS A 158 -19.23 -16.09 -9.63
C LYS A 158 -17.98 -15.49 -8.98
N GLY A 159 -18.11 -15.12 -7.70
CA GLY A 159 -16.97 -14.75 -6.87
C GLY A 159 -16.04 -15.91 -6.56
N GLU A 160 -14.80 -15.57 -6.20
CA GLU A 160 -13.78 -16.48 -5.69
C GLU A 160 -14.03 -16.85 -4.22
N ALA A 161 -13.42 -17.95 -3.78
CA ALA A 161 -13.52 -18.38 -2.39
C ALA A 161 -12.55 -17.58 -1.50
N PHE A 162 -13.09 -16.91 -0.47
CA PHE A 162 -12.29 -16.25 0.56
C PHE A 162 -12.19 -17.16 1.78
N LYS A 163 -10.99 -17.31 2.33
CA LYS A 163 -10.75 -17.94 3.63
C LYS A 163 -10.29 -16.89 4.62
N VAL A 164 -10.53 -17.14 5.89
CA VAL A 164 -10.20 -16.24 7.01
C VAL A 164 -8.72 -15.84 7.03
N ASN A 165 -7.82 -16.75 6.66
CA ASN A 165 -6.37 -16.53 6.65
C ASN A 165 -5.81 -16.13 5.28
N SER A 166 -6.67 -15.79 4.32
CA SER A 166 -6.23 -15.37 2.98
C SER A 166 -6.01 -13.87 2.91
N ASP A 167 -5.10 -13.44 2.05
CA ASP A 167 -4.98 -12.04 1.69
C ASP A 167 -6.19 -11.63 0.83
N ALA A 168 -7.20 -11.04 1.48
CA ALA A 168 -8.45 -10.66 0.85
C ALA A 168 -8.25 -9.67 -0.31
N VAL A 169 -7.32 -8.72 -0.17
CA VAL A 169 -7.02 -7.74 -1.22
C VAL A 169 -6.40 -8.44 -2.42
N SER A 170 -5.43 -9.32 -2.19
CA SER A 170 -4.82 -10.11 -3.25
C SER A 170 -5.83 -11.00 -3.98
N ILE A 171 -6.79 -11.62 -3.29
CA ILE A 171 -7.86 -12.39 -3.95
C ILE A 171 -8.75 -11.45 -4.78
N ALA A 172 -9.21 -10.35 -4.18
CA ALA A 172 -10.14 -9.44 -4.85
C ALA A 172 -9.56 -8.91 -6.16
N ILE A 173 -8.36 -8.34 -6.17
CA ILE A 173 -7.75 -7.74 -7.38
C ILE A 173 -7.32 -8.77 -8.44
N ASN A 174 -7.08 -10.03 -8.05
CA ASN A 174 -6.64 -11.07 -8.97
C ASN A 174 -7.78 -11.97 -9.47
N SER A 175 -8.95 -11.92 -8.84
CA SER A 175 -10.12 -12.66 -9.28
C SER A 175 -10.70 -12.09 -10.59
N PRO A 176 -11.26 -12.92 -11.49
CA PRO A 176 -11.95 -12.43 -12.68
C PRO A 176 -13.09 -11.46 -12.37
N ARG A 177 -13.85 -11.75 -11.30
CA ARG A 177 -14.95 -10.89 -10.84
C ARG A 177 -14.43 -9.55 -10.33
N GLY A 178 -13.41 -9.57 -9.48
CA GLY A 178 -12.84 -8.36 -8.91
C GLY A 178 -12.16 -7.47 -9.94
N GLN A 179 -11.51 -8.02 -10.97
CA GLN A 179 -11.02 -7.23 -12.10
C GLN A 179 -12.16 -6.54 -12.87
N CYS A 180 -13.34 -7.17 -12.94
CA CYS A 180 -14.52 -6.51 -13.50
C CYS A 180 -15.06 -5.40 -12.58
N LEU A 181 -15.02 -5.60 -11.26
CA LEU A 181 -15.40 -4.57 -10.28
C LEU A 181 -14.44 -3.38 -10.32
N GLU A 182 -13.13 -3.59 -10.43
CA GLU A 182 -12.14 -2.52 -10.58
C GLU A 182 -12.37 -1.73 -11.88
N ALA A 183 -12.69 -2.41 -12.98
CA ALA A 183 -13.08 -1.77 -14.22
C ALA A 183 -14.34 -0.89 -14.05
N LEU A 184 -15.37 -1.40 -13.35
CA LEU A 184 -16.59 -0.64 -13.06
C LEU A 184 -16.31 0.58 -12.16
N ILE A 185 -15.45 0.43 -11.14
CA ILE A 185 -15.03 1.53 -10.26
C ILE A 185 -14.34 2.63 -11.07
N ASN A 186 -13.38 2.28 -11.93
CA ASN A 186 -12.68 3.25 -12.77
C ASN A 186 -13.61 3.89 -13.82
N LEU A 187 -14.51 3.12 -14.42
CA LEU A 187 -15.52 3.61 -15.36
C LEU A 187 -16.44 4.66 -14.70
N THR A 188 -16.94 4.37 -13.50
CA THR A 188 -17.82 5.28 -12.75
C THR A 188 -17.06 6.53 -12.32
N LEU A 189 -15.87 6.36 -11.75
CA LEU A 189 -15.03 7.48 -11.29
C LEU A 189 -14.74 8.45 -12.43
N ARG A 190 -14.36 7.92 -13.60
CA ARG A 190 -14.10 8.74 -14.79
C ARG A 190 -15.37 9.44 -15.27
N SER A 191 -16.49 8.73 -15.32
CA SER A 191 -17.79 9.31 -15.69
C SER A 191 -18.15 10.49 -14.78
N CYS A 192 -17.92 10.36 -13.46
CA CYS A 192 -18.12 11.44 -12.50
C CYS A 192 -17.18 12.63 -12.78
N ARG A 193 -15.89 12.38 -13.02
CA ARG A 193 -14.91 13.45 -13.32
C ARG A 193 -15.24 14.21 -14.60
N LEU A 194 -15.66 13.51 -15.66
CA LEU A 194 -16.08 14.13 -16.91
C LEU A 194 -17.33 14.99 -16.72
N ALA A 195 -18.37 14.47 -16.05
CA ALA A 195 -19.58 15.23 -15.75
C ALA A 195 -19.28 16.46 -14.88
N ASN A 196 -18.40 16.32 -13.89
CA ASN A 196 -17.94 17.43 -13.06
C ASN A 196 -17.24 18.51 -13.88
N LYS A 197 -16.37 18.11 -14.83
CA LYS A 197 -15.65 19.03 -15.71
C LYS A 197 -16.59 19.77 -16.66
N GLN A 198 -17.65 19.12 -17.13
CA GLN A 198 -18.60 19.69 -18.08
C GLN A 198 -19.67 20.57 -17.41
N SER A 199 -20.17 20.18 -16.24
CA SER A 199 -21.36 20.77 -15.62
C SER A 199 -21.21 21.19 -14.15
N GLY A 200 -20.05 20.93 -13.54
CA GLY A 200 -19.80 21.19 -12.11
C GLY A 200 -20.55 20.25 -11.16
N SER A 201 -21.20 19.21 -11.70
CA SER A 201 -21.94 18.21 -10.92
C SER A 201 -21.86 16.84 -11.58
N TYR A 202 -21.91 15.79 -10.77
CA TYR A 202 -21.91 14.39 -11.20
C TYR A 202 -23.01 13.57 -10.51
N SER A 203 -23.97 14.24 -9.87
CA SER A 203 -25.07 13.58 -9.15
C SER A 203 -25.89 12.65 -10.06
N ALA A 204 -26.12 13.02 -11.32
CA ALA A 204 -26.82 12.17 -12.28
C ALA A 204 -26.05 10.88 -12.61
N ILE A 205 -24.71 10.97 -12.74
CA ILE A 205 -23.85 9.80 -12.95
C ILE A 205 -23.92 8.89 -11.73
N TRP A 206 -23.78 9.45 -10.52
CA TRP A 206 -23.88 8.66 -9.30
C TRP A 206 -25.26 7.98 -9.17
N THR A 207 -26.35 8.71 -9.43
CA THR A 207 -27.72 8.16 -9.36
C THR A 207 -27.90 6.95 -10.28
N HIS A 208 -27.22 6.93 -11.43
CA HIS A 208 -27.23 5.80 -12.35
C HIS A 208 -26.46 4.58 -11.80
N PHE A 209 -25.27 4.79 -11.23
CA PHE A 209 -24.41 3.71 -10.74
C PHE A 209 -24.72 3.21 -9.32
N GLU A 210 -25.36 4.04 -8.48
CA GLU A 210 -25.66 3.70 -7.08
C GLU A 210 -26.41 2.36 -6.89
N PRO A 211 -27.46 2.05 -7.67
CA PRO A 211 -28.18 0.78 -7.50
C PRO A 211 -27.31 -0.44 -7.82
N ILE A 212 -26.33 -0.29 -8.72
CA ILE A 212 -25.39 -1.36 -9.09
C ILE A 212 -24.48 -1.66 -7.91
N TYR A 213 -23.86 -0.64 -7.31
CA TYR A 213 -23.01 -0.82 -6.12
C TYR A 213 -23.79 -1.29 -4.90
N SER A 214 -25.02 -0.84 -4.73
CA SER A 214 -25.88 -1.29 -3.64
C SER A 214 -26.23 -2.78 -3.80
N LYS A 215 -26.43 -3.26 -5.03
CA LYS A 215 -26.59 -4.70 -5.32
C LYS A 215 -25.30 -5.47 -5.01
N GLU A 216 -24.15 -4.96 -5.44
CA GLU A 216 -22.85 -5.60 -5.19
C GLU A 216 -22.54 -5.70 -3.68
N LEU A 217 -22.94 -4.71 -2.87
CA LEU A 217 -22.77 -4.74 -1.42
C LEU A 217 -23.50 -5.92 -0.75
N VAL A 218 -24.68 -6.28 -1.26
CA VAL A 218 -25.50 -7.40 -0.74
C VAL A 218 -24.91 -8.77 -1.13
N ARG A 219 -24.07 -8.85 -2.17
CA ARG A 219 -23.48 -10.13 -2.61
C ARG A 219 -22.52 -10.73 -1.58
N ALA A 220 -22.01 -9.93 -0.65
CA ALA A 220 -21.25 -10.42 0.50
C ALA A 220 -22.05 -11.39 1.38
N GLU A 221 -23.39 -11.27 1.42
CA GLU A 221 -24.27 -12.20 2.14
C GLU A 221 -24.33 -13.59 1.47
N MET A 222 -23.91 -13.68 0.21
CA MET A 222 -23.80 -14.92 -0.56
C MET A 222 -22.38 -15.49 -0.57
N GLY A 223 -21.46 -14.90 0.20
CA GLY A 223 -20.07 -15.33 0.27
C GLY A 223 -19.16 -14.74 -0.82
N GLU A 224 -19.61 -13.73 -1.57
CA GLU A 224 -18.81 -13.04 -2.57
C GLU A 224 -18.26 -11.72 -2.00
N TYR A 225 -16.98 -11.73 -1.61
CA TYR A 225 -16.37 -10.67 -0.81
C TYR A 225 -15.44 -9.74 -1.61
N GLU A 226 -15.39 -9.86 -2.94
CA GLU A 226 -14.57 -8.96 -3.76
C GLU A 226 -15.01 -7.51 -3.59
N PHE A 227 -16.31 -7.23 -3.71
CA PHE A 227 -16.79 -5.86 -3.64
C PHE A 227 -16.61 -5.25 -2.25
N ILE A 228 -16.85 -6.00 -1.17
CA ILE A 228 -16.64 -5.48 0.20
C ILE A 228 -15.16 -5.13 0.45
N THR A 229 -14.24 -5.91 -0.14
CA THR A 229 -12.81 -5.64 -0.07
C THR A 229 -12.47 -4.39 -0.89
N LEU A 230 -12.98 -4.30 -2.13
CA LEU A 230 -12.65 -3.24 -3.06
C LEU A 230 -13.28 -1.89 -2.69
N VAL A 231 -14.51 -1.85 -2.14
CA VAL A 231 -15.13 -0.60 -1.68
C VAL A 231 -14.33 0.05 -0.55
N ALA A 232 -13.73 -0.76 0.32
CA ALA A 232 -12.85 -0.29 1.38
C ALA A 232 -11.45 0.09 0.84
N ASN A 233 -10.87 -0.68 -0.09
CA ASN A 233 -9.58 -0.38 -0.72
C ASN A 233 -9.63 0.90 -1.58
N TYR A 234 -10.71 1.08 -2.34
CA TYR A 234 -10.99 2.26 -3.17
C TYR A 234 -11.83 3.32 -2.43
N LEU A 235 -11.81 3.33 -1.10
CA LEU A 235 -12.57 4.27 -0.27
C LEU A 235 -12.42 5.74 -0.71
N PRO A 236 -11.21 6.27 -1.04
CA PRO A 236 -11.07 7.62 -1.59
C PRO A 236 -11.93 7.89 -2.84
N ASN A 237 -12.01 6.91 -3.74
CA ASN A 237 -12.80 7.03 -4.97
C ASN A 237 -14.29 7.02 -4.64
N PHE A 238 -14.75 6.15 -3.74
CA PHE A 238 -16.15 6.14 -3.32
C PHE A 238 -16.55 7.40 -2.55
N LEU A 239 -15.67 7.95 -1.71
CA LEU A 239 -15.90 9.23 -1.05
C LEU A 239 -15.99 10.40 -2.04
N TYR A 240 -15.23 10.35 -3.13
CA TYR A 240 -15.36 11.32 -4.22
C TYR A 240 -16.68 11.13 -4.98
N MET A 241 -17.04 9.90 -5.33
CA MET A 241 -18.25 9.61 -6.13
C MET A 241 -19.55 9.88 -5.35
N SER A 242 -19.60 9.49 -4.07
CA SER A 242 -20.70 9.77 -3.15
C SER A 242 -20.29 9.56 -1.70
N ASN A 243 -19.91 10.65 -1.03
CA ASN A 243 -19.64 10.63 0.40
C ASN A 243 -20.89 10.22 1.20
N GLU A 244 -22.08 10.65 0.79
CA GLU A 244 -23.34 10.32 1.45
C GLU A 244 -23.62 8.81 1.45
N TRP A 245 -23.45 8.15 0.30
CA TRP A 245 -23.69 6.71 0.19
C TRP A 245 -22.69 5.91 1.03
N VAL A 246 -21.41 6.28 1.03
CA VAL A 246 -20.40 5.62 1.86
C VAL A 246 -20.78 5.72 3.34
N LEU A 247 -21.10 6.93 3.82
CA LEU A 247 -21.46 7.15 5.22
C LEU A 247 -22.73 6.40 5.62
N ALA A 248 -23.73 6.32 4.73
CA ALA A 248 -24.97 5.59 4.97
C ALA A 248 -24.78 4.07 5.02
N ASN A 249 -23.70 3.55 4.42
CA ASN A 249 -23.44 2.11 4.32
C ASN A 249 -22.28 1.63 5.22
N LEU A 250 -21.73 2.44 6.12
CA LEU A 250 -20.57 2.04 6.95
C LEU A 250 -20.84 0.79 7.80
N ASP A 251 -22.02 0.70 8.41
CA ASP A 251 -22.42 -0.48 9.19
C ASP A 251 -22.50 -1.75 8.33
N ASN A 252 -22.87 -1.59 7.07
CA ASN A 252 -22.95 -2.69 6.12
C ASN A 252 -21.56 -3.04 5.54
N ILE A 253 -20.70 -2.03 5.31
CA ILE A 253 -19.33 -2.24 4.83
C ILE A 253 -18.49 -2.95 5.88
N PHE A 254 -18.52 -2.45 7.12
CA PHE A 254 -17.73 -2.97 8.24
C PHE A 254 -18.57 -3.86 9.16
N ASP A 255 -19.40 -4.74 8.61
CA ASP A 255 -20.38 -5.52 9.36
C ASP A 255 -19.73 -6.55 10.31
N GLN A 256 -19.69 -6.20 11.60
CA GLN A 256 -19.10 -7.00 12.66
C GLN A 256 -19.81 -8.34 12.94
N GLN A 257 -21.05 -8.51 12.49
CA GLN A 257 -21.83 -9.74 12.67
C GLN A 257 -21.40 -10.81 11.66
N ASN A 258 -20.95 -10.38 10.48
CA ASN A 258 -20.37 -11.24 9.46
C ASN A 258 -18.83 -11.14 9.48
N TYR A 259 -18.19 -12.08 10.18
CA TYR A 259 -16.75 -12.03 10.42
C TYR A 259 -15.90 -11.96 9.13
N GLN A 260 -16.19 -12.79 8.14
CA GLN A 260 -15.43 -12.83 6.88
C GLN A 260 -15.60 -11.51 6.10
N LYS A 261 -16.82 -10.97 6.07
CA LYS A 261 -17.12 -9.68 5.46
C LYS A 261 -16.37 -8.53 6.13
N TRP A 262 -16.41 -8.45 7.46
CA TRP A 262 -15.66 -7.47 8.24
C TRP A 262 -14.15 -7.59 8.02
N LEU A 263 -13.62 -8.82 8.02
CA LEU A 263 -12.19 -9.07 7.80
C LEU A 263 -11.74 -8.59 6.41
N CYS A 264 -12.53 -8.87 5.38
CA CYS A 264 -12.29 -8.38 4.01
C CYS A 264 -12.32 -6.85 3.94
N ALA A 265 -13.31 -6.21 4.58
CA ALA A 265 -13.42 -4.76 4.63
C ALA A 265 -12.24 -4.09 5.37
N MET A 266 -11.84 -4.63 6.54
CA MET A 266 -10.68 -4.12 7.29
C MET A 266 -9.37 -4.31 6.52
N SER A 267 -9.23 -5.44 5.82
CA SER A 267 -8.07 -5.70 4.95
C SER A 267 -8.00 -4.70 3.79
N GLY A 268 -9.13 -4.40 3.14
CA GLY A 268 -9.20 -3.37 2.10
C GLY A 268 -8.88 -1.98 2.65
N PHE A 269 -9.46 -1.61 3.80
CA PHE A 269 -9.23 -0.30 4.42
C PHE A 269 -7.76 -0.07 4.81
N ALA A 270 -7.01 -1.11 5.17
CA ALA A 270 -5.60 -1.00 5.53
C ALA A 270 -4.69 -0.51 4.40
N TYR A 271 -5.13 -0.61 3.13
CA TYR A 271 -4.41 -0.08 1.97
C TYR A 271 -4.65 1.43 1.75
N VAL A 272 -5.60 2.02 2.48
CA VAL A 272 -5.92 3.44 2.38
C VAL A 272 -4.92 4.25 3.22
N ASN A 273 -3.97 4.88 2.54
CA ASN A 273 -2.92 5.72 3.17
C ASN A 273 -3.41 7.13 3.60
N ILE A 274 -4.73 7.32 3.78
CA ILE A 274 -5.35 8.61 4.12
C ILE A 274 -6.37 8.42 5.24
N VAL A 275 -6.25 9.20 6.31
CA VAL A 275 -7.20 9.19 7.42
C VAL A 275 -8.36 10.16 7.17
N TYR A 276 -9.51 9.62 6.79
CA TYR A 276 -10.76 10.40 6.70
C TYR A 276 -11.42 10.49 8.08
N LYS A 277 -11.50 11.70 8.65
CA LYS A 277 -11.97 11.94 10.04
C LYS A 277 -13.29 11.24 10.37
N LYS A 278 -14.30 11.31 9.49
CA LYS A 278 -15.62 10.69 9.73
C LYS A 278 -15.55 9.16 9.74
N ILE A 279 -14.78 8.56 8.83
CA ILE A 279 -14.60 7.12 8.72
C ILE A 279 -13.81 6.59 9.92
N TYR A 280 -12.70 7.25 10.25
CA TYR A 280 -11.91 6.93 11.43
C TYR A 280 -12.75 7.03 12.72
N HIS A 281 -13.55 8.09 12.86
CA HIS A 281 -14.46 8.25 13.99
C HIS A 281 -15.46 7.10 14.08
N PHE A 282 -16.09 6.71 12.96
CA PHE A 282 -16.99 5.56 12.90
C PHE A 282 -16.30 4.26 13.34
N LEU A 283 -15.11 3.96 12.80
CA LEU A 283 -14.35 2.75 13.13
C LEU A 283 -13.96 2.71 14.62
N LYS A 284 -13.63 3.87 15.19
CA LYS A 284 -13.35 4.04 16.62
C LYS A 284 -14.59 3.77 17.47
N VAL A 285 -15.68 4.52 17.29
CA VAL A 285 -16.82 4.51 18.23
C VAL A 285 -17.56 3.19 18.22
N ASN A 286 -17.50 2.46 17.10
CA ASN A 286 -18.09 1.13 16.97
C ASN A 286 -17.09 -0.01 17.30
N GLY A 287 -15.88 0.29 17.79
CA GLY A 287 -14.94 -0.70 18.32
C GLY A 287 -14.16 -1.50 17.26
N HIS A 288 -14.25 -1.15 15.98
CA HIS A 288 -13.54 -1.89 14.91
C HIS A 288 -12.02 -1.80 15.05
N ILE A 289 -11.49 -0.63 15.46
CA ILE A 289 -10.04 -0.42 15.59
C ILE A 289 -9.44 -1.37 16.63
N ILE A 290 -10.00 -1.39 17.85
CA ILE A 290 -9.51 -2.27 18.93
C ILE A 290 -9.69 -3.74 18.54
N ARG A 291 -10.86 -4.10 17.99
CA ARG A 291 -11.11 -5.46 17.53
C ARG A 291 -10.07 -5.92 16.50
N ALA A 292 -9.71 -5.06 15.54
CA ALA A 292 -8.73 -5.40 14.52
C ALA A 292 -7.30 -5.50 15.07
N LEU A 293 -6.92 -4.68 16.05
CA LEU A 293 -5.62 -4.80 16.75
C LEU A 293 -5.50 -6.08 17.58
N ASP A 294 -6.63 -6.69 17.96
CA ASP A 294 -6.68 -7.94 18.73
C ASP A 294 -6.95 -9.18 17.86
N ASP A 295 -7.14 -9.03 16.55
CA ASP A 295 -7.45 -10.14 15.63
C ASP A 295 -6.18 -10.75 15.00
N ASP A 296 -5.97 -12.05 15.21
CA ASP A 296 -4.81 -12.77 14.71
C ASP A 296 -4.72 -12.83 13.17
N ASN A 297 -5.85 -12.75 12.47
CA ASN A 297 -5.89 -12.80 11.01
C ASN A 297 -5.62 -11.44 10.35
N LEU A 298 -5.52 -10.37 11.15
CA LEU A 298 -5.24 -9.00 10.70
C LEU A 298 -3.84 -8.51 11.12
N ARG A 299 -3.01 -9.40 11.69
CA ARG A 299 -1.64 -9.07 12.11
C ARG A 299 -0.75 -8.66 10.93
N ASP A 300 0.36 -8.03 11.28
CA ASP A 300 1.47 -7.57 10.42
C ASP A 300 1.18 -6.46 9.43
N ARG A 301 0.05 -6.48 8.72
CA ARG A 301 -0.29 -5.45 7.72
C ARG A 301 -1.37 -4.51 8.24
N VAL A 302 -2.51 -5.07 8.65
CA VAL A 302 -3.70 -4.27 8.98
C VAL A 302 -3.51 -3.57 10.32
N ASP A 303 -3.01 -4.27 11.34
CA ASP A 303 -2.62 -3.68 12.62
C ASP A 303 -1.63 -2.50 12.48
N LYS A 304 -0.57 -2.66 11.68
CA LYS A 304 0.42 -1.61 11.42
C LYS A 304 -0.22 -0.41 10.74
N ALA A 305 -1.04 -0.64 9.71
CA ALA A 305 -1.77 0.44 9.04
C ALA A 305 -2.72 1.18 10.02
N LEU A 306 -3.40 0.46 10.91
CA LEU A 306 -4.26 1.06 11.92
C LEU A 306 -3.48 1.88 12.94
N ILE A 307 -2.32 1.42 13.41
CA ILE A 307 -1.44 2.20 14.30
C ILE A 307 -0.97 3.48 13.62
N GLN A 308 -0.64 3.41 12.33
CA GLN A 308 -0.30 4.60 11.53
C GLN A 308 -1.50 5.55 11.44
N ASN A 309 -2.71 5.05 11.20
CA ASN A 309 -3.93 5.86 11.18
C ASN A 309 -4.21 6.53 12.54
N ILE A 310 -3.97 5.84 13.65
CA ILE A 310 -4.07 6.40 15.01
C ILE A 310 -3.07 7.55 15.19
N ALA A 311 -1.82 7.36 14.76
CA ALA A 311 -0.81 8.39 14.83
C ALA A 311 -1.18 9.62 13.98
N ILE A 312 -1.63 9.42 12.74
CA ILE A 312 -2.09 10.52 11.87
C ILE A 312 -3.31 11.22 12.47
N ALA A 313 -4.27 10.51 13.05
CA ALA A 313 -5.42 11.12 13.72
C ALA A 313 -4.99 12.02 14.90
N TYR A 314 -3.99 11.59 15.68
CA TYR A 314 -3.41 12.39 16.75
C TYR A 314 -2.65 13.63 16.23
N ILE A 315 -1.80 13.45 15.21
CA ILE A 315 -1.04 14.54 14.56
C ILE A 315 -2.00 15.61 14.01
N ASN A 316 -3.08 15.18 13.35
CA ASN A 316 -4.08 16.06 12.75
C ASN A 316 -5.12 16.62 13.75
N ASN A 317 -4.93 16.41 15.07
CA ASN A 317 -5.84 16.87 16.13
C ASN A 317 -7.28 16.35 15.98
N TYR A 318 -7.48 15.18 15.36
CA TYR A 318 -8.78 14.50 15.38
C TYR A 318 -9.05 13.90 16.75
N GLU A 319 -8.00 13.58 17.48
CA GLU A 319 -8.03 13.11 18.87
C GLU A 319 -7.02 13.86 19.73
N LYS A 320 -7.23 13.83 21.04
CA LYS A 320 -6.34 14.42 22.05
C LYS A 320 -5.81 13.31 22.95
N LEU A 321 -4.53 13.40 23.33
CA LEU A 321 -3.88 12.40 24.16
C LEU A 321 -4.50 12.26 25.56
N VAL A 322 -5.05 13.36 26.08
CA VAL A 322 -5.72 13.42 27.40
C VAL A 322 -7.10 12.77 27.42
N ASP A 323 -7.69 12.49 26.25
CA ASP A 323 -8.98 11.79 26.17
C ASP A 323 -8.73 10.30 26.31
N GLU A 324 -9.21 9.70 27.40
CA GLU A 324 -9.06 8.26 27.67
C GLU A 324 -9.72 7.40 26.59
N SER A 325 -10.75 7.93 25.90
CA SER A 325 -11.38 7.22 24.78
C SER A 325 -10.58 7.30 23.47
N SER A 326 -9.51 8.11 23.43
CA SER A 326 -8.71 8.26 22.21
C SER A 326 -7.90 7.02 21.90
N MET A 327 -7.76 6.68 20.62
CA MET A 327 -7.01 5.46 20.26
C MET A 327 -5.52 5.59 20.57
N ILE A 328 -4.95 6.79 20.49
CA ILE A 328 -3.56 7.04 20.90
C ILE A 328 -3.37 6.76 22.40
N HIS A 329 -4.34 7.13 23.24
CA HIS A 329 -4.32 6.78 24.67
C HIS A 329 -4.48 5.27 24.88
N GLN A 330 -5.38 4.62 24.13
CA GLN A 330 -5.59 3.18 24.22
C GLN A 330 -4.31 2.38 23.89
N LEU A 331 -3.51 2.79 22.90
CA LEU A 331 -2.21 2.15 22.62
C LEU A 331 -1.28 2.19 23.85
N LEU A 332 -1.24 3.32 24.57
CA LEU A 332 -0.43 3.47 25.79
C LEU A 332 -0.93 2.60 26.94
N VAL A 333 -2.26 2.45 27.09
CA VAL A 333 -2.86 1.58 28.11
C VAL A 333 -2.58 0.11 27.83
N ARG A 334 -2.59 -0.29 26.55
CA ARG A 334 -2.36 -1.68 26.11
C ARG A 334 -0.93 -2.15 26.33
N ARG A 335 0.06 -1.25 26.27
CA ARG A 335 1.49 -1.52 26.55
C ARG A 335 2.09 -2.68 25.75
N LYS A 336 1.54 -3.01 24.58
CA LYS A 336 2.05 -4.08 23.74
C LYS A 336 3.30 -3.60 23.00
N TYR A 337 4.39 -4.35 23.12
CA TYR A 337 5.68 -4.01 22.51
C TYR A 337 5.55 -3.67 21.03
N GLU A 338 4.92 -4.53 20.23
CA GLU A 338 4.81 -4.33 18.78
C GLU A 338 3.99 -3.08 18.41
N GLU A 339 2.92 -2.79 19.15
CA GLU A 339 2.08 -1.61 18.91
C GLU A 339 2.84 -0.31 19.19
N LEU A 340 3.53 -0.24 20.33
CA LEU A 340 4.32 0.93 20.72
C LEU A 340 5.55 1.10 19.82
N SER A 341 6.20 0.00 19.44
CA SER A 341 7.32 -0.02 18.51
C SER A 341 6.93 0.58 17.16
N GLN A 342 5.80 0.13 16.60
CA GLN A 342 5.27 0.64 15.33
C GLN A 342 4.87 2.13 15.43
N LEU A 343 4.28 2.55 16.54
CA LEU A 343 3.93 3.95 16.80
C LEU A 343 5.17 4.85 16.83
N ILE A 344 6.19 4.46 17.59
CA ILE A 344 7.45 5.21 17.73
C ILE A 344 8.12 5.37 16.36
N TRP A 345 8.30 4.25 15.64
CA TRP A 345 8.89 4.23 14.31
C TRP A 345 8.11 5.12 13.34
N PHE A 346 6.79 4.98 13.30
CA PHE A 346 6.00 5.72 12.33
C PHE A 346 6.07 7.24 12.56
N ILE A 347 5.99 7.70 13.82
CA ILE A 347 6.15 9.13 14.14
C ILE A 347 7.53 9.63 13.68
N TRP A 348 8.60 8.85 13.87
CA TRP A 348 9.93 9.20 13.37
C TRP A 348 9.98 9.30 11.83
N THR A 349 9.24 8.47 11.09
CA THR A 349 9.17 8.61 9.62
C THR A 349 8.59 9.96 9.18
N GLN A 350 7.79 10.60 10.04
CA GLN A 350 7.17 11.90 9.79
C GLN A 350 8.05 13.10 10.20
N ARG A 351 9.32 12.89 10.59
CA ARG A 351 10.25 13.93 11.08
C ARG A 351 10.49 15.14 10.17
N LYS A 352 10.08 15.07 8.90
CA LYS A 352 10.13 16.21 7.97
C LYS A 352 8.98 17.21 8.16
N ASP A 353 7.93 16.84 8.89
CA ASP A 353 6.82 17.74 9.23
C ASP A 353 7.21 18.66 10.38
N LYS A 354 7.30 19.96 10.08
CA LYS A 354 7.69 21.01 11.04
C LYS A 354 6.68 21.19 12.18
N ASN A 355 5.44 20.76 11.99
CA ASN A 355 4.38 20.89 13.00
C ASN A 355 4.34 19.73 14.00
N LEU A 356 5.22 18.73 13.82
CA LEU A 356 5.20 17.50 14.61
C LEU A 356 5.83 17.66 16.01
N HIS A 357 6.70 18.66 16.21
CA HIS A 357 7.45 18.83 17.47
C HIS A 357 6.57 18.85 18.72
N THR A 358 5.53 19.68 18.74
CA THR A 358 4.63 19.78 19.90
C THR A 358 3.97 18.44 20.22
N LYS A 359 3.59 17.68 19.18
CA LYS A 359 2.96 16.37 19.32
C LYS A 359 3.91 15.31 19.86
N VAL A 360 5.16 15.35 19.43
CA VAL A 360 6.24 14.47 19.92
C VAL A 360 6.48 14.73 21.40
N PHE A 361 6.69 15.98 21.82
CA PHE A 361 6.97 16.29 23.22
C PHE A 361 5.76 16.12 24.14
N GLU A 362 4.53 16.19 23.61
CA GLU A 362 3.32 15.79 24.36
C GLU A 362 3.26 14.26 24.59
N LEU A 363 3.69 13.47 23.60
CA LEU A 363 3.58 12.01 23.63
C LEU A 363 4.77 11.29 24.30
N TRP A 364 5.99 11.81 24.13
CA TRP A 364 7.23 11.18 24.59
C TRP A 364 7.23 10.87 26.10
N PRO A 365 6.86 11.81 27.00
CA PRO A 365 6.82 11.52 28.43
C PRO A 365 5.79 10.44 28.78
N ARG A 366 4.70 10.33 27.99
CA ARG A 366 3.66 9.30 28.20
C ARG A 366 4.14 7.92 27.78
N LEU A 367 4.85 7.82 26.66
CA LEU A 367 5.50 6.57 26.23
C LEU A 367 6.50 6.10 27.28
N LEU A 368 7.39 6.99 27.74
CA LEU A 368 8.34 6.66 28.80
C LEU A 368 7.68 6.24 30.11
N GLY A 369 6.52 6.81 30.45
CA GLY A 369 5.78 6.46 31.66
C GLY A 369 5.15 5.07 31.63
N VAL A 370 4.96 4.45 30.44
CA VAL A 370 4.34 3.12 30.30
C VAL A 370 5.33 2.01 29.96
N ILE A 371 6.57 2.36 29.61
CA ILE A 371 7.64 1.43 29.30
C ILE A 371 8.31 0.92 30.59
N ASP A 372 8.52 -0.40 30.69
CA ASP A 372 9.28 -1.02 31.78
C ASP A 372 10.76 -1.22 31.39
N LEU A 373 11.62 -0.29 31.80
CA LEU A 373 13.06 -0.32 31.51
C LEU A 373 13.81 -1.50 32.16
N SER A 374 13.20 -2.19 33.13
CA SER A 374 13.79 -3.42 33.70
C SER A 374 13.59 -4.63 32.79
N ALA A 375 12.55 -4.60 31.95
CA ALA A 375 12.24 -5.64 30.98
C ALA A 375 12.97 -5.41 29.65
N ARG A 376 13.31 -6.50 28.95
CA ARG A 376 13.99 -6.43 27.63
C ARG A 376 13.18 -5.66 26.60
N GLU A 377 11.88 -5.92 26.51
CA GLU A 377 10.99 -5.21 25.60
C GLU A 377 10.96 -3.71 25.87
N GLY A 378 10.97 -3.30 27.14
CA GLY A 378 10.99 -1.88 27.48
C GLY A 378 12.31 -1.21 27.15
N ARG A 379 13.45 -1.89 27.35
CA ARG A 379 14.75 -1.38 26.88
C ARG A 379 14.82 -1.22 25.37
N LYS A 380 14.23 -2.17 24.61
CA LYS A 380 14.10 -2.06 23.15
C LYS A 380 13.24 -0.86 22.73
N LEU A 381 12.13 -0.60 23.42
CA LEU A 381 11.31 0.59 23.16
C LEU A 381 12.06 1.88 23.50
N ALA A 382 12.82 1.89 24.60
CA ALA A 382 13.69 3.02 24.96
C ALA A 382 14.76 3.26 23.89
N SER A 383 15.38 2.21 23.35
CA SER A 383 16.28 2.30 22.20
C SER A 383 15.60 2.95 20.99
N LYS A 384 14.40 2.54 20.62
CA LYS A 384 13.66 3.14 19.48
C LYS A 384 13.29 4.60 19.73
N LEU A 385 13.05 5.00 20.98
CA LEU A 385 12.84 6.40 21.32
C LEU A 385 14.11 7.25 21.11
N CYS A 386 15.30 6.65 20.98
CA CYS A 386 16.50 7.41 20.64
C CYS A 386 16.39 8.05 19.25
N ASP A 387 15.64 7.44 18.33
CA ASP A 387 15.36 8.01 17.01
C ASP A 387 14.64 9.37 17.13
N TRP A 388 13.88 9.59 18.21
CA TRP A 388 13.18 10.85 18.45
C TRP A 388 14.12 11.98 18.90
N SER A 389 15.40 11.71 19.17
CA SER A 389 16.40 12.74 19.43
C SER A 389 16.52 13.76 18.29
N VAL A 390 16.17 13.38 17.06
CA VAL A 390 16.11 14.27 15.89
C VAL A 390 15.14 15.46 16.07
N PHE A 391 14.12 15.31 16.93
CA PHE A 391 13.15 16.35 17.27
C PHE A 391 13.67 17.34 18.32
N VAL A 392 14.89 17.19 18.82
CA VAL A 392 15.50 18.12 19.77
C VAL A 392 16.38 19.10 18.99
N ASP A 393 15.88 20.33 18.81
CA ASP A 393 16.65 21.41 18.18
C ASP A 393 17.56 22.15 19.17
N GLU A 394 17.10 22.25 20.42
CA GLU A 394 17.79 22.86 21.56
C GLU A 394 17.41 22.06 22.80
N VAL A 395 18.41 21.76 23.64
CA VAL A 395 18.25 21.02 24.87
C VAL A 395 17.79 21.97 25.98
N ASN A 396 16.76 21.58 26.70
CA ASN A 396 16.29 22.23 27.91
C ASN A 396 16.13 21.19 29.01
N GLU A 397 15.82 21.61 30.24
CA GLU A 397 15.66 20.69 31.37
C GLU A 397 14.64 19.58 31.12
N GLU A 398 13.55 19.86 30.41
CA GLU A 398 12.50 18.87 30.15
C GLU A 398 12.97 17.80 29.16
N ASN A 399 13.47 18.19 27.99
CA ASN A 399 13.87 17.23 26.96
C ASN A 399 15.21 16.53 27.28
N LYS A 400 16.11 17.17 28.02
CA LYS A 400 17.34 16.55 28.56
C LYS A 400 17.00 15.35 29.43
N ASN A 401 16.03 15.51 30.32
CA ASN A 401 15.57 14.42 31.18
C ASN A 401 14.94 13.26 30.39
N LEU A 402 14.32 13.52 29.23
CA LEU A 402 13.82 12.47 28.34
C LEU A 402 14.97 11.71 27.68
N LEU A 403 15.97 12.43 27.14
CA LEU A 403 17.15 11.85 26.48
C LEU A 403 17.98 11.01 27.45
N LEU A 404 18.29 11.54 28.63
CA LEU A 404 19.12 10.83 29.63
C LEU A 404 18.49 9.51 30.11
N LYS A 405 17.16 9.39 30.09
CA LYS A 405 16.46 8.15 30.46
C LYS A 405 16.61 7.04 29.42
N ILE A 406 16.71 7.39 28.13
CA ILE A 406 16.75 6.42 27.04
C ILE A 406 18.16 6.15 26.53
N ALA A 407 19.07 7.12 26.66
CA ALA A 407 20.42 7.06 26.11
C ALA A 407 21.18 5.77 26.46
N PRO A 408 21.14 5.23 27.70
CA PRO A 408 21.85 4.00 28.04
C PRO A 408 21.36 2.77 27.24
N PHE A 409 20.16 2.82 26.67
CA PHE A 409 19.55 1.71 25.96
C PHE A 409 19.70 1.83 24.44
N ALA A 410 20.40 2.84 23.92
CA ALA A 410 20.44 3.16 22.49
C ALA A 410 20.81 1.95 21.60
N GLU A 411 21.65 1.02 22.09
CA GLU A 411 22.10 -0.14 21.31
C GLU A 411 21.20 -1.38 21.39
N GLU A 412 20.16 -1.39 22.23
CA GLU A 412 19.27 -2.56 22.36
C GLU A 412 18.50 -2.89 21.06
N GLU A 413 18.30 -1.90 20.19
CA GLU A 413 17.76 -2.02 18.83
C GLU A 413 18.61 -1.26 17.79
N TYR A 414 19.94 -1.13 18.03
CA TYR A 414 20.90 -0.53 17.08
C TYR A 414 20.67 0.95 16.71
N ASN A 415 20.06 1.74 17.61
CA ASN A 415 19.72 3.15 17.39
C ASN A 415 20.79 4.12 17.96
N THR A 416 21.98 3.64 18.28
CA THR A 416 23.11 4.50 18.68
C THR A 416 23.47 5.50 17.59
N HIS A 417 23.30 5.14 16.32
CA HIS A 417 23.64 5.99 15.17
C HIS A 417 22.84 7.31 15.16
N ASP A 418 21.51 7.23 15.25
CA ASP A 418 20.60 8.39 15.28
C ASP A 418 20.85 9.28 16.51
N LEU A 419 21.14 8.67 17.67
CA LEU A 419 21.48 9.42 18.87
C LEU A 419 22.81 10.17 18.76
N LEU A 420 23.84 9.53 18.19
CA LEU A 420 25.14 10.14 17.95
C LEU A 420 25.05 11.32 16.97
N GLU A 421 24.29 11.20 15.89
CA GLU A 421 24.04 12.32 14.98
C GLU A 421 23.37 13.50 15.70
N SER A 422 22.42 13.22 16.57
CA SER A 422 21.76 14.26 17.38
C SER A 422 22.71 14.87 18.41
N ILE A 423 23.56 14.09 19.07
CA ILE A 423 24.62 14.59 19.97
C ILE A 423 25.57 15.53 19.20
N ALA A 424 25.98 15.15 17.99
CA ALA A 424 26.82 15.99 17.15
C ALA A 424 26.13 17.31 16.80
N LYS A 425 24.85 17.28 16.43
CA LYS A 425 24.05 18.49 16.15
C LYS A 425 23.92 19.38 17.39
N ILE A 426 23.63 18.80 18.56
CA ILE A 426 23.45 19.53 19.82
C ILE A 426 24.77 20.17 20.27
N SER A 427 25.89 19.42 20.22
CA SER A 427 27.21 19.90 20.69
C SER A 427 27.70 21.16 19.99
N ASN A 428 27.23 21.43 18.76
CA ASN A 428 27.56 22.65 18.03
C ASN A 428 26.98 23.93 18.68
N LYS A 429 25.92 23.81 19.48
CA LYS A 429 25.27 24.93 20.18
C LYS A 429 25.35 24.82 21.70
N GLN A 430 25.32 23.59 22.20
CA GLN A 430 25.13 23.21 23.60
C GLN A 430 26.10 22.06 23.96
N PRO A 431 27.41 22.36 24.02
CA PRO A 431 28.46 21.36 24.23
C PRO A 431 28.31 20.61 25.56
N ASP A 432 27.98 21.30 26.65
CA ASP A 432 27.83 20.69 27.98
C ASP A 432 26.66 19.70 28.02
N GLU A 433 25.51 20.08 27.46
CA GLU A 433 24.35 19.20 27.41
C GLU A 433 24.59 17.99 26.50
N ALA A 434 25.24 18.19 25.35
CA ALA A 434 25.63 17.09 24.47
C ALA A 434 26.60 16.13 25.17
N TYR A 435 27.56 16.66 25.91
CA TYR A 435 28.49 15.86 26.72
C TYR A 435 27.75 14.98 27.74
N GLU A 436 26.81 15.54 28.49
CA GLU A 436 26.05 14.77 29.49
C GLU A 436 25.22 13.64 28.85
N ILE A 437 24.55 13.93 27.73
CA ILE A 437 23.77 12.92 26.99
C ILE A 437 24.69 11.82 26.47
N TRP A 438 25.85 12.19 25.93
CA TRP A 438 26.81 11.25 25.38
C TRP A 438 27.43 10.37 26.47
N LEU A 439 27.82 10.95 27.60
CA LEU A 439 28.32 10.21 28.75
C LEU A 439 27.29 9.19 29.24
N LYS A 440 26.01 9.59 29.24
CA LYS A 440 24.91 8.71 29.64
C LYS A 440 24.69 7.56 28.66
N MET A 441 24.80 7.81 27.35
CA MET A 441 24.76 6.77 26.32
C MET A 441 25.88 5.74 26.52
N LEU A 442 27.07 6.20 26.90
CA LEU A 442 28.25 5.36 27.12
C LEU A 442 28.14 4.40 28.31
N GLU A 443 27.14 4.55 29.18
CA GLU A 443 26.85 3.57 30.22
C GLU A 443 26.34 2.23 29.66
N GLY A 444 25.75 2.21 28.45
CA GLY A 444 25.20 1.00 27.85
C GLY A 444 25.60 0.72 26.39
N SER A 445 26.25 1.65 25.70
CA SER A 445 26.78 1.44 24.35
C SER A 445 28.19 2.01 24.21
N SER A 446 29.08 1.30 23.51
CA SER A 446 30.40 1.82 23.10
C SER A 446 30.55 1.88 21.58
N MET A 447 29.43 1.90 20.86
CA MET A 447 29.39 2.07 19.41
C MET A 447 29.77 3.52 19.04
N ASP A 448 30.50 3.65 17.94
CA ASP A 448 31.14 4.88 17.46
C ASP A 448 30.80 5.19 16.00
N SER A 449 29.69 4.63 15.52
CA SER A 449 29.17 4.85 14.17
C SER A 449 27.90 5.71 14.24
N PRO A 450 27.74 6.74 13.39
CA PRO A 450 28.66 7.12 12.31
C PRO A 450 29.90 7.88 12.84
N GLU A 451 31.06 7.62 12.23
CA GLU A 451 32.35 8.22 12.60
C GLU A 451 32.29 9.75 12.50
N GLU A 452 31.60 10.27 11.48
CA GLU A 452 31.43 11.69 11.23
C GLU A 452 30.75 12.40 12.40
N ALA A 453 29.74 11.77 13.00
CA ALA A 453 29.05 12.34 14.15
C ALA A 453 29.95 12.37 15.39
N VAL A 454 30.66 11.29 15.66
CA VAL A 454 31.60 11.22 16.80
C VAL A 454 32.70 12.28 16.66
N ARG A 455 33.32 12.37 15.47
CA ARG A 455 34.35 13.37 15.18
C ARG A 455 33.83 14.79 15.32
N ALA A 456 32.64 15.08 14.77
CA ALA A 456 32.01 16.39 14.87
C ALA A 456 31.75 16.77 16.34
N ALA A 457 31.19 15.86 17.13
CA ALA A 457 30.93 16.09 18.54
C ALA A 457 32.22 16.35 19.34
N LEU A 458 33.27 15.55 19.13
CA LEU A 458 34.58 15.77 19.77
C LEU A 458 35.18 17.12 19.37
N ALA A 459 35.13 17.48 18.09
CA ALA A 459 35.64 18.76 17.60
C ALA A 459 34.89 19.94 18.21
N ASN A 460 33.56 19.85 18.30
CA ASN A 460 32.73 20.88 18.91
C ASN A 460 33.12 21.09 20.38
N LEU A 461 33.31 20.03 21.17
CA LEU A 461 33.76 20.14 22.57
C LEU A 461 35.15 20.79 22.67
N VAL A 462 36.11 20.33 21.87
CA VAL A 462 37.51 20.83 21.93
C VAL A 462 37.62 22.32 21.61
N ASN A 463 36.77 22.82 20.72
CA ASN A 463 36.81 24.19 20.23
C ASN A 463 36.17 25.22 21.17
N VAL A 464 35.51 24.80 22.24
CA VAL A 464 34.80 25.71 23.16
C VAL A 464 35.76 26.28 24.21
N GLY A 465 36.43 25.42 24.99
CA GLY A 465 37.26 25.85 26.10
C GLY A 465 37.98 24.71 26.83
N PRO A 466 38.79 25.04 27.85
CA PRO A 466 39.55 24.04 28.61
C PRO A 466 38.69 23.02 29.37
N ASP A 467 37.45 23.38 29.72
CA ASP A 467 36.55 22.52 30.49
C ASP A 467 35.92 21.46 29.59
N GLU A 468 35.48 21.86 28.40
CA GLU A 468 34.92 21.00 27.36
C GLU A 468 36.01 20.12 26.72
N GLN A 469 37.27 20.60 26.66
CA GLN A 469 38.41 19.74 26.32
C GLN A 469 38.63 18.62 27.34
N ARG A 470 38.36 18.87 28.63
CA ARG A 470 38.41 17.82 29.67
C ARG A 470 37.25 16.84 29.48
N GLN A 471 36.05 17.33 29.17
CA GLN A 471 34.89 16.50 28.83
C GLN A 471 35.16 15.59 27.62
N ALA A 472 35.76 16.11 26.54
CA ALA A 472 36.15 15.31 25.37
C ALA A 472 37.13 14.18 25.74
N LYS A 473 38.10 14.45 26.63
CA LYS A 473 39.03 13.43 27.14
C LYS A 473 38.31 12.37 27.98
N GLU A 474 37.31 12.76 28.76
CA GLU A 474 36.50 11.83 29.54
C GLU A 474 35.67 10.90 28.64
N ILE A 475 35.03 11.43 27.60
CA ILE A 475 34.29 10.64 26.60
C ILE A 475 35.18 9.57 25.96
N VAL A 476 36.38 9.93 25.47
CA VAL A 476 37.27 8.94 24.86
C VAL A 476 37.84 7.95 25.87
N SER A 477 37.99 8.35 27.15
CA SER A 477 38.34 7.43 28.24
C SER A 477 37.26 6.38 28.42
N LYS A 478 35.98 6.76 28.40
CA LYS A 478 34.84 5.84 28.52
C LYS A 478 34.79 4.84 27.37
N TYR A 479 35.01 5.29 26.14
CA TYR A 479 35.18 4.38 25.00
C TYR A 479 36.36 3.41 25.20
N SER A 480 37.48 3.89 25.72
CA SER A 480 38.68 3.08 25.98
C SER A 480 38.46 2.04 27.09
N GLU A 481 37.72 2.38 28.15
CA GLU A 481 37.27 1.44 29.19
C GLU A 481 36.47 0.28 28.59
N ALA A 482 35.67 0.56 27.56
CA ALA A 482 34.92 -0.42 26.78
C ALA A 482 35.73 -1.08 25.64
N LYS A 483 37.06 -0.89 25.61
CA LYS A 483 37.99 -1.42 24.60
C LYS A 483 37.76 -0.89 23.17
N ASN A 484 37.10 0.25 23.02
CA ASN A 484 37.01 0.98 21.75
C ASN A 484 37.98 2.17 21.74
N TYR A 485 39.08 2.05 21.01
CA TYR A 485 40.15 3.05 21.01
C TYR A 485 40.06 4.06 19.85
N ARG A 486 39.15 3.86 18.87
CA ARG A 486 39.05 4.74 17.69
C ARG A 486 38.73 6.19 18.07
N PRO A 487 37.78 6.49 18.98
CA PRO A 487 37.51 7.86 19.40
C PRO A 487 38.73 8.57 20.02
N HIS A 488 39.63 7.83 20.68
CA HIS A 488 40.86 8.40 21.20
C HIS A 488 41.82 8.85 20.08
N GLN A 489 41.95 8.04 19.02
CA GLN A 489 42.74 8.40 17.84
C GLN A 489 42.16 9.64 17.15
N TRP A 490 40.84 9.71 17.00
CA TRP A 490 40.17 10.86 16.41
C TRP A 490 40.37 12.14 17.23
N LEU A 491 40.33 12.07 18.56
CA LEU A 491 40.62 13.22 19.42
C LEU A 491 42.07 13.71 19.25
N GLN A 492 43.04 12.80 19.11
CA GLN A 492 44.44 13.17 18.83
C GLN A 492 44.56 13.88 17.47
N GLU A 493 43.90 13.37 16.43
CA GLU A 493 43.89 13.99 15.10
C GLU A 493 43.28 15.40 15.10
N ILE A 494 42.22 15.61 15.89
CA ILE A 494 41.55 16.90 16.04
C ILE A 494 42.44 17.92 16.79
N THR A 495 43.11 17.47 17.85
CA THR A 495 43.89 18.36 18.74
C THR A 495 45.33 18.60 18.28
N GLU A 496 45.90 17.69 17.49
CA GLU A 496 47.27 17.76 16.99
C GLU A 496 47.35 17.52 15.45
N PRO A 497 46.73 18.40 14.62
CA PRO A 497 46.73 18.22 13.18
C PRO A 497 48.16 18.26 12.62
N GLY A 498 48.67 17.11 12.17
CA GLY A 498 49.98 16.97 11.52
C GLY A 498 51.02 16.05 12.21
N LYS A 499 50.67 15.35 13.30
CA LYS A 499 51.60 14.40 13.96
C LYS A 499 51.45 12.92 13.59
N ASN A 500 50.43 12.55 12.82
CA ASN A 500 50.25 11.17 12.34
C ASN A 500 50.73 11.09 10.87
N GLY A 501 52.00 10.75 10.70
CA GLY A 501 52.63 10.36 9.43
C GLY A 501 53.03 8.90 9.45
#